data_AF-A0A7Y6X287-F1
#
_entry.id   AF-A0A7Y6X287-F1
#
_cell.length_a   1.000
_cell.length_b   1.000
_cell.length_c   1.000
_cell.angle_alpha   90.00
_cell.angle_beta   90.00
_cell.angle_gamma   90.00
#
_symmetry.space_group_name_H-M   'P 1'
#
loop_
_entity.id
_entity.type
_entity.pdbx_description
1 polymer ?
#
loop_
_entity_poly.entity_id
_entity_poly.type
_entity_poly.pdbx_seq_one_letter_code
_entity_poly.pdbx_strand_id
1 'polypeptide(L)'
;MLVVGLVAIASPAAARGRYYNDSGSIQTHHPSWMSWVPDSTSLAALSLPGTHDTMAYQSYGGSLTQTQSLDLRRQLDAGIRALDIRCRHIADSFTIHHGVVYLHVNFDDVLRTAIQFLNANPSETLVMRVKKEHTEENVTRSFAATFEAYRNNPAYRPYLWTGGHVPALGEVRGKIVILDDFGGGAYGIPWGGLDLQDAWTVSTIFDIDDKWSKVRAHLGRTNTGSPSTLFVNFLSGASALAHPFTVAGGDGMGIRGVNDFAIDHLVAGHVQRAGLLMMDFPGAGLIDAILALNFRLLSSTTWLPEDFSVIFRNTAHTIGGNAEERWHGIRSFVHNAVPGRSWHIAALKKSWGGWINHQGNFYQSDAMDDYTHIAYLTRSVTSVVGRDFLSNYVRGQLGGLSGNAANRALTLHGRLSARFPFQSWSVLVKQSPGGLSNWAYSDYGRGAHLSSGDYTYAVQGHSASEGVYLHEHSGFEGNLVWLGGSVGDLRGVGFNDVLSSVTVLGPYQATLCEHANLSGRCFTTSQTVSDVNAMPGGAWHDKVSSVSMTRTGPR
;
A
#
# COMPACT_ATOMS: atom_id res chain seq x y z
N MET A 1 4.52 17.92 -11.77
CA MET A 1 5.45 17.40 -12.80
C MET A 1 4.78 16.20 -13.44
N LEU A 2 4.47 16.26 -14.73
CA LEU A 2 3.91 15.12 -15.48
C LEU A 2 5.10 14.22 -15.84
N VAL A 3 5.13 13.00 -15.31
CA VAL A 3 6.13 12.01 -15.70
C VAL A 3 5.50 11.14 -16.79
N VAL A 4 6.24 10.93 -17.88
CA VAL A 4 5.77 10.25 -19.09
C VAL A 4 6.76 9.12 -19.36
N GLY A 5 6.25 7.90 -19.56
CA GLY A 5 7.12 6.74 -19.77
C GLY A 5 6.49 5.71 -20.71
N LEU A 6 7.28 5.28 -21.69
CA LEU A 6 7.04 4.03 -22.40
C LEU A 6 7.37 2.89 -21.44
N VAL A 7 6.41 2.00 -21.19
CA VAL A 7 6.60 0.90 -20.24
C VAL A 7 7.15 -0.33 -20.96
N ALA A 8 8.34 -0.79 -20.57
CA ALA A 8 9.03 -1.95 -21.12
C ALA A 8 9.03 -3.14 -20.14
N ILE A 9 9.26 -4.34 -20.69
CA ILE A 9 9.12 -5.64 -20.05
C ILE A 9 10.32 -5.91 -19.12
N ALA A 10 10.07 -6.19 -17.84
CA ALA A 10 11.09 -6.66 -16.89
C ALA A 10 11.23 -8.19 -16.94
N SER A 11 12.44 -8.70 -16.74
CA SER A 11 12.74 -10.13 -16.67
C SER A 11 12.12 -10.77 -15.41
N PRO A 12 11.72 -12.05 -15.44
CA PRO A 12 11.09 -12.69 -14.30
C PRO A 12 12.08 -12.91 -13.15
N ALA A 13 11.71 -12.45 -11.94
CA ALA A 13 12.45 -12.70 -10.70
C ALA A 13 11.85 -13.92 -9.97
N ALA A 14 12.72 -14.81 -9.46
CA ALA A 14 12.30 -16.01 -8.74
C ALA A 14 11.81 -15.68 -7.32
N ALA A 15 10.55 -16.02 -7.02
CA ALA A 15 9.85 -15.58 -5.81
C ALA A 15 9.88 -16.61 -4.67
N ARG A 16 11.04 -16.82 -4.04
CA ARG A 16 11.21 -17.80 -2.94
C ARG A 16 11.17 -17.22 -1.51
N GLY A 17 10.96 -15.92 -1.32
CA GLY A 17 10.97 -15.28 0.01
C GLY A 17 9.68 -14.56 0.42
N ARG A 18 8.50 -14.98 -0.07
CA ARG A 18 7.25 -14.21 0.09
C ARG A 18 6.78 -14.11 1.54
N TYR A 19 6.51 -15.23 2.20
CA TYR A 19 5.96 -15.23 3.56
C TYR A 19 6.91 -15.85 4.60
N TYR A 20 7.84 -16.67 4.14
CA TYR A 20 8.76 -17.43 4.99
C TYR A 20 10.19 -17.29 4.45
N ASN A 21 11.16 -17.24 5.37
CA ASN A 21 12.58 -17.21 5.03
C ASN A 21 13.41 -18.07 6.01
N ASP A 22 13.96 -19.18 5.52
CA ASP A 22 14.95 -20.01 6.21
C ASP A 22 16.39 -19.76 5.74
N SER A 23 16.58 -18.81 4.82
CA SER A 23 17.90 -18.49 4.28
C SER A 23 18.59 -17.38 5.07
N GLY A 24 19.92 -17.33 4.97
CA GLY A 24 20.71 -16.24 5.56
C GLY A 24 20.58 -14.88 4.86
N SER A 25 19.69 -14.73 3.87
CA SER A 25 19.46 -13.51 3.11
C SER A 25 17.97 -13.23 2.94
N ILE A 26 17.58 -11.99 2.63
CA ILE A 26 16.18 -11.65 2.39
C ILE A 26 16.06 -10.59 1.30
N GLN A 27 15.00 -10.69 0.50
CA GLN A 27 14.77 -9.84 -0.67
C GLN A 27 13.90 -8.61 -0.33
N THR A 28 14.16 -7.99 0.81
CA THR A 28 13.59 -6.69 1.18
C THR A 28 14.60 -5.89 2.01
N HIS A 29 14.51 -4.56 1.94
CA HIS A 29 15.46 -3.66 2.59
C HIS A 29 14.79 -2.30 2.88
N HIS A 30 14.53 -2.06 4.16
CA HIS A 30 13.76 -0.94 4.71
C HIS A 30 14.43 -0.39 5.99
N PRO A 31 15.70 0.04 5.95
CA PRO A 31 16.42 0.44 7.16
C PRO A 31 15.92 1.77 7.76
N SER A 32 15.19 2.59 7.01
CA SER A 32 14.76 3.93 7.42
C SER A 32 13.27 4.21 7.15
N TRP A 33 12.42 3.18 7.14
CA TRP A 33 11.01 3.34 6.75
C TRP A 33 10.22 4.23 7.71
N MET A 34 10.60 4.33 8.99
CA MET A 34 9.87 5.23 9.90
C MET A 34 10.12 6.70 9.57
N SER A 35 11.10 7.05 8.73
CA SER A 35 11.41 8.43 8.33
C SER A 35 10.26 9.19 7.68
N TRP A 36 9.37 8.50 6.97
CA TRP A 36 8.22 9.12 6.31
C TRP A 36 6.97 9.16 7.18
N VAL A 37 6.94 8.45 8.31
CA VAL A 37 5.82 8.49 9.24
C VAL A 37 5.85 9.79 10.04
N PRO A 38 4.73 10.52 10.24
CA PRO A 38 4.70 11.74 11.05
C PRO A 38 5.10 11.52 12.51
N ASP A 39 5.84 12.47 13.10
CA ASP A 39 6.31 12.40 14.50
C ASP A 39 5.18 12.30 15.52
N SER A 40 4.02 12.87 15.22
CA SER A 40 2.83 12.83 16.07
C SER A 40 2.13 11.46 16.11
N THR A 41 2.57 10.50 15.29
CA THR A 41 2.01 9.16 15.23
C THR A 41 2.30 8.40 16.53
N SER A 42 1.27 7.98 17.27
CA SER A 42 1.47 7.09 18.43
C SER A 42 2.05 5.74 18.00
N LEU A 43 2.95 5.15 18.80
CA LEU A 43 3.39 3.76 18.58
C LEU A 43 2.21 2.77 18.55
N ALA A 44 1.12 3.02 19.27
CA ALA A 44 -0.10 2.20 19.23
C ALA A 44 -0.85 2.26 17.89
N ALA A 45 -0.57 3.25 17.04
CA ALA A 45 -1.15 3.35 15.71
C ALA A 45 -0.35 2.58 14.64
N LEU A 46 0.91 2.24 14.94
CA LEU A 46 1.80 1.58 13.99
C LEU A 46 1.51 0.09 13.87
N SER A 47 1.80 -0.45 12.70
CA SER A 47 1.93 -1.88 12.46
C SER A 47 3.42 -2.20 12.34
N LEU A 48 3.96 -2.94 13.31
CA LEU A 48 5.40 -3.20 13.43
C LEU A 48 5.69 -4.67 13.13
N PRO A 49 6.48 -4.97 12.08
CA PRO A 49 7.05 -6.29 11.90
C PRO A 49 7.97 -6.61 13.08
N GLY A 50 7.78 -7.77 13.69
CA GLY A 50 8.55 -8.25 14.83
C GLY A 50 9.00 -9.69 14.69
N THR A 51 10.02 -10.07 15.46
CA THR A 51 10.55 -11.43 15.49
C THR A 51 10.45 -12.02 16.89
N HIS A 52 9.89 -13.22 16.97
CA HIS A 52 9.86 -14.02 18.20
C HIS A 52 11.22 -14.69 18.43
N ASP A 53 11.71 -14.68 19.67
CA ASP A 53 13.07 -15.11 20.01
C ASP A 53 14.11 -14.55 19.03
N THR A 54 14.17 -13.22 18.91
CA THR A 54 14.89 -12.50 17.85
C THR A 54 16.33 -12.99 17.61
N MET A 55 17.03 -13.42 18.67
CA MET A 55 18.42 -13.84 18.60
C MET A 55 18.61 -15.34 18.34
N ALA A 56 17.54 -16.13 18.20
CA ALA A 56 17.61 -17.57 17.92
C ALA A 56 17.74 -17.85 16.41
N TYR A 57 18.71 -17.17 15.77
CA TYR A 57 19.01 -17.32 14.33
C TYR A 57 20.04 -18.41 14.02
N GLN A 58 20.73 -18.91 15.05
CA GLN A 58 21.67 -20.03 14.97
C GLN A 58 21.07 -21.26 15.65
N SER A 59 21.26 -22.44 15.05
CA SER A 59 20.63 -23.70 15.47
C SER A 59 21.34 -24.39 16.65
N TYR A 60 21.63 -23.65 17.73
CA TYR A 60 22.44 -24.15 18.85
C TYR A 60 21.77 -25.27 19.65
N GLY A 61 20.44 -25.22 19.82
CA GLY A 61 19.65 -26.29 20.43
C GLY A 61 18.90 -27.15 19.41
N GLY A 62 19.32 -27.10 18.14
CA GLY A 62 18.62 -27.73 17.02
C GLY A 62 17.34 -27.01 16.61
N SER A 63 16.60 -27.64 15.70
CA SER A 63 15.48 -27.02 14.97
C SER A 63 14.26 -26.65 15.84
N LEU A 64 14.13 -27.19 17.06
CA LEU A 64 13.08 -26.77 17.99
C LEU A 64 13.36 -25.40 18.61
N THR A 65 14.62 -25.00 18.68
CA THR A 65 15.06 -23.77 19.35
C THR A 65 15.41 -22.66 18.39
N GLN A 66 15.47 -22.94 17.10
CA GLN A 66 15.73 -21.95 16.07
C GLN A 66 14.40 -21.36 15.58
N THR A 67 14.29 -20.04 15.62
CA THR A 67 13.08 -19.30 15.22
C THR A 67 13.37 -18.27 14.14
N GLN A 68 14.64 -17.97 13.90
CA GLN A 68 15.08 -17.00 12.89
C GLN A 68 16.19 -17.60 11.99
N SER A 69 16.41 -16.97 10.85
CA SER A 69 17.47 -17.32 9.88
C SER A 69 18.43 -16.16 9.60
N LEU A 70 18.04 -14.95 9.98
CA LEU A 70 18.80 -13.72 9.81
C LEU A 70 19.38 -13.27 11.16
N ASP A 71 20.61 -12.79 11.16
CA ASP A 71 21.14 -12.06 12.32
C ASP A 71 20.35 -10.76 12.59
N LEU A 72 20.50 -10.21 13.79
CA LEU A 72 19.76 -9.02 14.21
C LEU A 72 19.94 -7.84 13.24
N ARG A 73 21.15 -7.60 12.71
CA ARG A 73 21.37 -6.47 11.81
C ARG A 73 20.57 -6.63 10.52
N ARG A 74 20.59 -7.81 9.91
CA ARG A 74 19.81 -8.12 8.71
C ARG A 74 18.30 -8.05 8.94
N GLN A 75 17.82 -8.48 10.11
CA GLN A 75 16.40 -8.31 10.49
C GLN A 75 16.01 -6.82 10.51
N LEU A 76 16.83 -5.98 11.14
CA LEU A 76 16.59 -4.54 11.23
C LEU A 76 16.65 -3.86 9.84
N ASP A 77 17.66 -4.21 9.03
CA ASP A 77 17.78 -3.68 7.66
C ASP A 77 16.61 -4.12 6.77
N ALA A 78 15.98 -5.27 7.04
CA ALA A 78 14.77 -5.73 6.34
C ALA A 78 13.48 -5.00 6.74
N GLY A 79 13.47 -4.32 7.89
CA GLY A 79 12.30 -3.55 8.37
C GLY A 79 11.72 -4.01 9.72
N ILE A 80 12.30 -5.04 10.37
CA ILE A 80 11.89 -5.46 11.72
C ILE A 80 12.13 -4.33 12.72
N ARG A 81 11.14 -4.03 13.57
CA ARG A 81 11.22 -2.99 14.61
C ARG A 81 10.71 -3.45 15.97
N ALA A 82 10.13 -4.64 16.09
CA ALA A 82 9.75 -5.26 17.35
C ALA A 82 10.62 -6.49 17.64
N LEU A 83 11.29 -6.51 18.80
CA LEU A 83 12.29 -7.51 19.17
C LEU A 83 11.85 -8.25 20.44
N ASP A 84 11.91 -9.58 20.44
CA ASP A 84 11.68 -10.44 21.61
C ASP A 84 13.03 -10.92 22.15
N ILE A 85 13.52 -10.27 23.21
CA ILE A 85 14.82 -10.53 23.82
C ILE A 85 14.63 -11.26 25.15
N ARG A 86 15.10 -12.51 25.18
CA ARG A 86 14.87 -13.44 26.27
C ARG A 86 16.16 -13.71 27.03
N CYS A 87 16.24 -13.17 28.25
CA CYS A 87 17.44 -13.14 29.05
C CYS A 87 17.42 -14.20 30.14
N ARG A 88 18.51 -14.97 30.26
CA ARG A 88 18.84 -15.67 31.51
C ARG A 88 19.79 -14.78 32.32
N HIS A 89 19.53 -14.68 33.61
CA HIS A 89 20.32 -13.84 34.52
C HIS A 89 21.44 -14.67 35.14
N ILE A 90 22.68 -14.43 34.72
CA ILE A 90 23.85 -15.19 35.18
C ILE A 90 24.92 -14.21 35.61
N ALA A 91 25.46 -14.36 36.83
CA ALA A 91 26.56 -13.54 37.35
C ALA A 91 26.30 -12.02 37.14
N ASP A 92 25.09 -11.59 37.52
CA ASP A 92 24.63 -10.20 37.40
C ASP A 92 24.66 -9.61 35.98
N SER A 93 24.63 -10.47 34.97
CA SER A 93 24.63 -10.11 33.54
C SER A 93 23.53 -10.88 32.80
N PHE A 94 23.14 -10.39 31.63
CA PHE A 94 22.10 -11.02 30.82
C PHE A 94 22.69 -11.77 29.62
N THR A 95 22.59 -13.09 29.66
CA THR A 95 22.85 -13.98 28.52
C THR A 95 21.55 -14.24 27.77
N ILE A 96 21.59 -14.38 26.45
CA ILE A 96 20.38 -14.57 25.63
C ILE A 96 20.12 -16.07 25.43
N HIS A 97 18.88 -16.49 25.66
CA HIS A 97 18.50 -17.90 25.75
C HIS A 97 17.20 -18.21 24.99
N HIS A 98 17.04 -19.48 24.63
CA HIS A 98 15.75 -20.11 24.32
C HIS A 98 15.57 -21.29 25.29
N GLY A 99 14.73 -21.11 26.30
CA GLY A 99 14.66 -22.00 27.46
C GLY A 99 16.04 -22.21 28.11
N VAL A 100 16.47 -23.46 28.23
CA VAL A 100 17.80 -23.81 28.79
C VAL A 100 18.96 -23.46 27.85
N VAL A 101 18.71 -23.29 26.55
CA VAL A 101 19.75 -23.21 25.53
C VAL A 101 20.33 -21.79 25.47
N TYR A 102 21.63 -21.67 25.71
CA TYR A 102 22.36 -20.43 25.50
C TYR A 102 22.56 -20.19 24.00
N LEU A 103 22.20 -19.01 23.52
CA LEU A 103 22.29 -18.66 22.10
C LEU A 103 23.62 -18.03 21.70
N HIS A 104 24.65 -18.12 22.56
CA HIS A 104 25.99 -17.57 22.32
C HIS A 104 26.02 -16.05 22.08
N VAL A 105 25.04 -15.34 22.63
CA VAL A 105 24.89 -13.88 22.55
C VAL A 105 24.54 -13.33 23.93
N ASN A 106 25.07 -12.15 24.27
CA ASN A 106 24.72 -11.43 25.49
C ASN A 106 23.91 -10.16 25.21
N PHE A 107 23.26 -9.62 26.22
CA PHE A 107 22.46 -8.41 26.08
C PHE A 107 23.28 -7.19 25.61
N ASP A 108 24.55 -7.10 26.01
CA ASP A 108 25.49 -6.10 25.50
C ASP A 108 25.66 -6.16 23.97
N ASP A 109 25.63 -7.35 23.38
CA ASP A 109 25.76 -7.55 21.92
C ASP A 109 24.49 -7.13 21.18
N VAL A 110 23.32 -7.41 21.78
CA VAL A 110 22.01 -6.95 21.30
C VAL A 110 21.97 -5.42 21.31
N LEU A 111 22.29 -4.79 22.44
CA LEU A 111 22.29 -3.34 22.58
C LEU A 111 23.28 -2.68 21.62
N ARG A 112 24.50 -3.23 21.48
CA ARG A 112 25.51 -2.69 20.55
C ARG A 112 25.01 -2.69 19.11
N THR A 113 24.41 -3.79 18.66
CA THR A 113 23.87 -3.90 17.29
C THR A 113 22.68 -2.96 17.08
N ALA A 114 21.75 -2.92 18.04
CA ALA A 114 20.60 -2.01 18.02
C ALA A 114 21.01 -0.54 17.96
N ILE A 115 21.99 -0.14 18.76
CA ILE A 115 22.53 1.22 18.81
C ILE A 115 23.28 1.58 17.51
N GLN A 116 24.06 0.66 16.95
CA GLN A 116 24.69 0.87 15.64
C GLN A 116 23.65 1.11 14.55
N PHE A 117 22.54 0.35 14.57
CA PHE A 117 21.44 0.53 13.63
C PHE A 117 20.74 1.90 13.82
N LEU A 118 20.41 2.27 15.06
CA LEU A 118 19.76 3.56 15.37
C LEU A 118 20.65 4.76 15.03
N ASN A 119 21.97 4.64 15.20
CA ASN A 119 22.90 5.68 14.77
C ASN A 119 22.98 5.81 13.24
N ALA A 120 22.90 4.69 12.51
CA ALA A 120 22.84 4.70 11.05
C ALA A 120 21.49 5.20 10.52
N ASN A 121 20.42 5.02 11.29
CA ASN A 121 19.04 5.33 10.91
C ASN A 121 18.33 6.08 12.05
N PRO A 122 18.67 7.36 12.32
CA PRO A 122 18.16 8.10 13.48
C PRO A 122 16.66 8.40 13.43
N SER A 123 16.02 8.19 12.27
CA SER A 123 14.56 8.26 12.16
C SER A 123 13.84 7.10 12.84
N GLU A 124 14.53 5.99 13.09
CA GLU A 124 13.89 4.76 13.55
C GLU A 124 13.79 4.70 15.07
N THR A 125 12.91 3.83 15.56
CA THR A 125 12.85 3.40 16.95
C THR A 125 12.73 1.89 17.00
N LEU A 126 13.22 1.26 18.07
CA LEU A 126 13.04 -0.18 18.30
C LEU A 126 12.12 -0.38 19.49
N VAL A 127 11.19 -1.34 19.39
CA VAL A 127 10.39 -1.81 20.52
C VAL A 127 10.95 -3.16 20.94
N MET A 128 11.47 -3.26 22.16
CA MET A 128 12.21 -4.43 22.64
C MET A 128 11.54 -4.99 23.88
N ARG A 129 10.92 -6.16 23.75
CA ARG A 129 10.52 -6.95 24.92
C ARG A 129 11.78 -7.51 25.58
N VAL A 130 11.87 -7.30 26.88
CA VAL A 130 12.89 -7.91 27.73
C VAL A 130 12.18 -8.82 28.71
N LYS A 131 12.50 -10.11 28.66
CA LYS A 131 11.85 -11.15 29.47
C LYS A 131 12.88 -12.00 30.21
N LYS A 132 12.53 -12.46 31.41
CA LYS A 132 13.24 -13.55 32.10
C LYS A 132 12.96 -14.89 31.41
N GLU A 133 13.99 -15.56 30.92
CA GLU A 133 13.82 -16.80 30.14
C GLU A 133 13.96 -18.07 30.94
N HIS A 134 14.93 -18.10 31.85
CA HIS A 134 15.27 -19.30 32.59
C HIS A 134 15.74 -18.93 33.99
N THR A 135 15.80 -19.92 34.89
CA THR A 135 16.27 -19.78 36.26
C THR A 135 17.62 -19.08 36.33
N GLU A 136 17.68 -18.07 37.20
CA GLU A 136 18.85 -17.24 37.47
C GLU A 136 19.99 -18.08 38.10
N GLU A 137 21.25 -17.69 37.88
CA GLU A 137 22.42 -18.43 38.37
C GLU A 137 23.51 -17.46 38.87
N ASN A 138 24.03 -17.69 40.07
CA ASN A 138 25.13 -16.90 40.65
C ASN A 138 24.88 -15.38 40.68
N VAL A 139 23.66 -14.94 40.98
CA VAL A 139 23.27 -13.52 41.00
C VAL A 139 23.37 -12.91 42.40
N THR A 140 23.79 -11.65 42.50
CA THR A 140 23.86 -10.89 43.75
C THR A 140 22.85 -9.74 43.79
N ARG A 141 22.27 -9.38 42.65
CA ARG A 141 21.18 -8.38 42.55
C ARG A 141 19.98 -8.95 41.80
N SER A 142 18.84 -8.26 41.87
CA SER A 142 17.65 -8.67 41.14
C SER A 142 17.82 -8.43 39.64
N PHE A 143 17.04 -9.14 38.81
CA PHE A 143 16.97 -8.87 37.37
C PHE A 143 16.68 -7.39 37.07
N ALA A 144 15.73 -6.78 37.77
CA ALA A 144 15.41 -5.36 37.59
C ALA A 144 16.60 -4.44 37.92
N ALA A 145 17.36 -4.74 38.99
CA ALA A 145 18.56 -4.00 39.34
C ALA A 145 19.70 -4.20 38.32
N THR A 146 19.82 -5.39 37.72
CA THR A 146 20.74 -5.63 36.60
C THR A 146 20.33 -4.87 35.35
N PHE A 147 19.04 -4.88 34.99
CA PHE A 147 18.54 -4.09 33.87
C PHE A 147 18.75 -2.59 34.12
N GLU A 148 18.55 -2.11 35.35
CA GLU A 148 18.83 -0.72 35.71
C GLU A 148 20.30 -0.36 35.57
N ALA A 149 21.22 -1.29 35.84
CA ALA A 149 22.64 -1.10 35.57
C ALA A 149 22.93 -0.95 34.06
N TYR A 150 22.28 -1.74 33.20
CA TYR A 150 22.33 -1.56 31.75
C TYR A 150 21.75 -0.19 31.33
N ARG A 151 20.60 0.18 31.89
CA ARG A 151 19.93 1.46 31.61
C ARG A 151 20.77 2.67 31.98
N ASN A 152 21.48 2.60 33.11
CA ASN A 152 22.29 3.70 33.61
C ASN A 152 23.71 3.73 33.05
N ASN A 153 24.14 2.67 32.33
CA ASN A 153 25.43 2.65 31.66
C ASN A 153 25.48 3.80 30.62
N PRO A 154 26.48 4.71 30.69
CA PRO A 154 26.60 5.83 29.75
C PRO A 154 26.62 5.44 28.27
N ALA A 155 27.06 4.22 27.94
CA ALA A 155 27.07 3.72 26.57
C ALA A 155 25.65 3.44 26.02
N TYR A 156 24.69 3.12 26.89
CA TYR A 156 23.35 2.67 26.51
C TYR A 156 22.25 3.67 26.88
N ARG A 157 22.43 4.39 27.99
CA ARG A 157 21.47 5.36 28.54
C ARG A 157 20.88 6.34 27.51
N PRO A 158 21.64 6.93 26.57
CA PRO A 158 21.08 7.87 25.58
C PRO A 158 20.06 7.23 24.63
N TYR A 159 20.14 5.91 24.43
CA TYR A 159 19.32 5.16 23.49
C TYR A 159 18.17 4.42 24.16
N LEU A 160 18.08 4.38 25.48
CA LEU A 160 16.99 3.72 26.19
C LEU A 160 15.95 4.75 26.60
N TRP A 161 14.72 4.59 26.12
CA TRP A 161 13.62 5.47 26.50
C TRP A 161 13.10 5.15 27.90
N THR A 162 12.78 6.17 28.69
CA THR A 162 12.49 6.05 30.13
C THR A 162 11.09 6.52 30.53
N GLY A 163 10.19 6.75 29.58
CA GLY A 163 8.79 7.12 29.91
C GLY A 163 7.95 5.92 30.34
N GLY A 164 6.71 6.20 30.79
CA GLY A 164 5.77 5.19 31.29
C GLY A 164 4.44 5.14 30.53
N HIS A 165 4.34 5.81 29.38
CA HIS A 165 3.16 5.85 28.50
C HIS A 165 3.44 5.15 27.17
N VAL A 166 2.45 5.11 26.26
CA VAL A 166 2.70 4.77 24.86
C VAL A 166 3.12 6.04 24.12
N PRO A 167 4.39 6.20 23.71
CA PRO A 167 4.89 7.44 23.16
C PRO A 167 4.43 7.67 21.72
N ALA A 168 4.46 8.94 21.30
CA ALA A 168 4.50 9.31 19.89
C ALA A 168 5.88 9.00 19.29
N LEU A 169 5.92 8.71 18.00
CA LEU A 169 7.13 8.31 17.29
C LEU A 169 8.26 9.33 17.45
N GLY A 170 7.95 10.63 17.39
CA GLY A 170 8.93 11.71 17.58
C GLY A 170 9.62 11.70 18.94
N GLU A 171 9.00 11.17 19.99
CA GLU A 171 9.60 11.10 21.34
C GLU A 171 10.71 10.03 21.44
N VAL A 172 10.64 9.04 20.55
CA VAL A 172 11.42 7.78 20.61
C VAL A 172 12.30 7.52 19.41
N ARG A 173 12.31 8.38 18.39
CA ARG A 173 13.30 8.29 17.31
C ARG A 173 14.72 8.27 17.88
N GLY A 174 15.55 7.39 17.36
CA GLY A 174 16.90 7.11 17.85
C GLY A 174 16.96 6.33 19.16
N LYS A 175 15.83 5.79 19.66
CA LYS A 175 15.76 5.10 20.96
C LYS A 175 15.15 3.70 20.85
N ILE A 176 15.32 2.96 21.93
CA ILE A 176 14.76 1.65 22.22
C ILE A 176 13.70 1.85 23.30
N VAL A 177 12.48 1.47 23.00
CA VAL A 177 11.33 1.43 23.91
C VAL A 177 11.22 0.02 24.46
N ILE A 178 11.31 -0.12 25.78
CA ILE A 178 11.27 -1.43 26.43
C ILE A 178 9.83 -1.84 26.70
N LEU A 179 9.49 -3.09 26.40
CA LEU A 179 8.33 -3.77 26.96
C LEU A 179 8.80 -4.57 28.18
N ASP A 180 8.41 -4.14 29.37
CA ASP A 180 8.85 -4.71 30.66
C ASP A 180 8.03 -5.97 30.98
N ASP A 181 8.63 -7.15 30.70
CA ASP A 181 8.12 -8.49 31.01
C ASP A 181 8.99 -9.21 32.07
N PHE A 182 9.48 -8.46 33.06
CA PHE A 182 10.24 -9.02 34.18
C PHE A 182 9.82 -8.49 35.55
N GLY A 183 8.90 -7.53 35.60
CA GLY A 183 8.34 -6.99 36.83
C GLY A 183 9.30 -5.99 37.47
N GLY A 184 9.11 -4.71 37.14
CA GLY A 184 9.91 -3.61 37.70
C GLY A 184 9.24 -2.24 37.63
N GLY A 185 8.23 -2.07 36.77
CA GLY A 185 7.19 -1.05 36.87
C GLY A 185 7.56 0.37 36.39
N ALA A 186 8.80 0.60 35.93
CA ALA A 186 9.24 1.92 35.47
C ALA A 186 10.34 1.86 34.39
N TYR A 187 10.42 0.75 33.64
CA TYR A 187 11.47 0.53 32.64
C TYR A 187 11.01 0.76 31.20
N GLY A 188 9.75 1.11 31.00
CA GLY A 188 9.12 1.31 29.69
C GLY A 188 7.63 1.05 29.78
N ILE A 189 7.08 0.36 28.77
CA ILE A 189 5.66 -0.01 28.72
C ILE A 189 5.48 -1.35 29.45
N PRO A 190 4.62 -1.45 30.47
CA PRO A 190 4.40 -2.71 31.19
C PRO A 190 3.77 -3.79 30.29
N TRP A 191 4.35 -5.00 30.27
CA TRP A 191 3.83 -6.12 29.48
C TRP A 191 2.37 -6.47 29.81
N GLY A 192 2.02 -6.45 31.11
CA GLY A 192 0.66 -6.72 31.57
C GLY A 192 -0.38 -5.66 31.18
N GLY A 193 0.03 -4.52 30.60
CA GLY A 193 -0.87 -3.47 30.10
C GLY A 193 -1.18 -3.58 28.60
N LEU A 194 -0.64 -4.59 27.91
CA LEU A 194 -0.80 -4.80 26.47
C LEU A 194 -2.01 -5.70 26.15
N ASP A 195 -2.57 -5.58 24.95
CA ASP A 195 -3.54 -6.55 24.44
C ASP A 195 -2.81 -7.67 23.68
N LEU A 196 -2.78 -8.87 24.27
CA LEU A 196 -1.91 -9.96 23.85
C LEU A 196 -2.68 -11.13 23.20
N GLN A 197 -2.07 -11.72 22.17
CA GLN A 197 -2.30 -13.11 21.77
C GLN A 197 -0.96 -13.83 21.74
N ASP A 198 -0.77 -14.79 22.65
CA ASP A 198 0.45 -15.58 22.79
C ASP A 198 0.15 -17.07 23.05
N ALA A 199 -0.80 -17.63 22.30
CA ALA A 199 -1.10 -19.07 22.31
C ALA A 199 0.01 -19.82 21.54
N TRP A 200 1.18 -20.00 22.16
CA TRP A 200 2.37 -20.54 21.52
C TRP A 200 2.37 -22.07 21.36
N THR A 201 1.54 -22.80 22.10
CA THR A 201 1.47 -24.26 22.00
C THR A 201 0.71 -24.69 20.74
N VAL A 202 1.41 -25.40 19.85
CA VAL A 202 0.84 -26.03 18.64
C VAL A 202 1.12 -27.52 18.72
N SER A 203 0.16 -28.31 19.19
CA SER A 203 0.37 -29.71 19.62
C SER A 203 0.87 -30.61 18.49
N THR A 204 0.40 -30.40 17.26
CA THR A 204 0.82 -31.10 16.03
C THR A 204 0.72 -30.16 14.82
N ILE A 205 1.31 -30.54 13.70
CA ILE A 205 1.17 -29.79 12.43
C ILE A 205 -0.29 -29.60 11.99
N PHE A 206 -1.23 -30.43 12.46
CA PHE A 206 -2.66 -30.29 12.15
C PHE A 206 -3.35 -29.19 12.98
N ASP A 207 -2.70 -28.67 14.03
CA ASP A 207 -3.22 -27.60 14.88
C ASP A 207 -2.75 -26.21 14.42
N ILE A 208 -2.05 -26.11 13.27
CA ILE A 208 -1.58 -24.83 12.72
C ILE A 208 -2.78 -23.91 12.37
N ASP A 209 -3.88 -24.47 11.85
CA ASP A 209 -5.09 -23.70 11.54
C ASP A 209 -5.76 -23.11 12.80
N ASP A 210 -5.66 -23.82 13.92
CA ASP A 210 -6.14 -23.36 15.22
C ASP A 210 -5.28 -22.24 15.78
N LYS A 211 -3.96 -22.27 15.53
CA LYS A 211 -3.08 -21.14 15.82
C LYS A 211 -3.43 -19.94 14.94
N TRP A 212 -3.57 -20.14 13.64
CA TRP A 212 -3.96 -19.09 12.71
C TRP A 212 -5.30 -18.46 13.08
N SER A 213 -6.29 -19.24 13.49
CA SER A 213 -7.60 -18.72 13.90
C SER A 213 -7.50 -17.75 15.08
N LYS A 214 -6.61 -18.01 16.04
CA LYS A 214 -6.32 -17.11 17.17
C LYS A 214 -5.59 -15.84 16.70
N VAL A 215 -4.60 -15.98 15.83
CA VAL A 215 -3.88 -14.84 15.20
C VAL A 215 -4.87 -13.92 14.48
N ARG A 216 -5.70 -14.48 13.60
CA ARG A 216 -6.71 -13.77 12.82
C ARG A 216 -7.76 -13.08 13.70
N ALA A 217 -8.23 -13.76 14.76
CA ALA A 217 -9.15 -13.15 15.71
C ALA A 217 -8.52 -11.92 16.41
N HIS A 218 -7.25 -12.00 16.80
CA HIS A 218 -6.54 -10.86 17.39
C HIS A 218 -6.26 -9.73 16.37
N LEU A 219 -5.96 -10.05 15.11
CA LEU A 219 -5.91 -9.04 14.03
C LEU A 219 -7.24 -8.29 13.90
N GLY A 220 -8.36 -9.02 13.92
CA GLY A 220 -9.70 -8.42 13.92
C GLY A 220 -9.95 -7.49 15.11
N ARG A 221 -9.51 -7.88 16.32
CA ARG A 221 -9.57 -7.03 17.52
C ARG A 221 -8.67 -5.80 17.43
N THR A 222 -7.46 -5.95 16.91
CA THR A 222 -6.53 -4.82 16.72
C THR A 222 -7.08 -3.80 15.74
N ASN A 223 -7.76 -4.28 14.70
CA ASN A 223 -8.33 -3.45 13.65
C ASN A 223 -9.42 -2.49 14.17
N THR A 224 -10.24 -2.95 15.11
CA THR A 224 -11.38 -2.19 15.67
C THR A 224 -11.13 -1.66 17.07
N GLY A 225 -10.03 -2.05 17.70
CA GLY A 225 -9.66 -1.68 19.06
C GLY A 225 -9.19 -0.23 19.20
N SER A 226 -8.97 0.21 20.44
CA SER A 226 -8.58 1.60 20.73
C SER A 226 -7.31 2.03 19.99
N PRO A 227 -7.22 3.28 19.47
CA PRO A 227 -6.01 3.83 18.88
C PRO A 227 -4.85 4.00 19.89
N SER A 228 -5.14 3.99 21.20
CA SER A 228 -4.15 4.15 22.27
C SER A 228 -3.62 2.84 22.86
N THR A 229 -4.18 1.69 22.46
CA THR A 229 -3.77 0.37 22.96
C THR A 229 -2.69 -0.21 22.08
N LEU A 230 -1.61 -0.69 22.70
CA LEU A 230 -0.62 -1.52 22.01
C LEU A 230 -1.09 -2.97 21.97
N PHE A 231 -1.24 -3.47 20.76
CA PHE A 231 -1.62 -4.84 20.45
C PHE A 231 -0.37 -5.64 20.08
N VAL A 232 -0.18 -6.82 20.66
CA VAL A 232 0.92 -7.73 20.32
C VAL A 232 0.35 -9.11 19.99
N ASN A 233 0.71 -9.61 18.82
CA ASN A 233 0.16 -10.83 18.26
C ASN A 233 1.30 -11.76 17.84
N PHE A 234 1.47 -12.87 18.54
CA PHE A 234 2.47 -13.88 18.19
C PHE A 234 1.91 -14.83 17.15
N LEU A 235 2.56 -14.89 16.00
CA LEU A 235 2.32 -15.89 14.96
C LEU A 235 3.09 -17.19 15.26
N SER A 236 4.16 -17.09 16.04
CA SER A 236 5.00 -18.21 16.46
C SER A 236 4.25 -19.26 17.27
N GLY A 237 4.74 -20.49 17.18
CA GLY A 237 4.29 -21.60 18.00
C GLY A 237 5.08 -22.87 17.74
N ALA A 238 5.04 -23.80 18.69
CA ALA A 238 5.82 -25.03 18.60
C ALA A 238 5.29 -26.17 19.49
N SER A 239 5.75 -27.38 19.15
CA SER A 239 5.81 -28.58 20.00
C SER A 239 6.80 -29.59 19.41
N ALA A 240 6.97 -30.74 20.08
CA ALA A 240 7.74 -31.86 19.55
C ALA A 240 7.18 -32.43 18.23
N LEU A 241 5.90 -32.17 17.90
CA LEU A 241 5.25 -32.63 16.67
C LEU A 241 4.89 -31.47 15.71
N ALA A 242 5.36 -30.26 16.01
CA ALA A 242 5.20 -29.07 15.16
C ALA A 242 6.36 -28.11 15.43
N HIS A 243 7.44 -28.22 14.66
CA HIS A 243 8.60 -27.38 14.86
C HIS A 243 8.32 -25.93 14.40
N PRO A 244 9.00 -24.91 14.98
CA PRO A 244 8.80 -23.49 14.62
C PRO A 244 8.80 -23.23 13.11
N PHE A 245 9.74 -23.83 12.38
CA PHE A 245 9.85 -23.67 10.93
C PHE A 245 8.63 -24.22 10.18
N THR A 246 8.04 -25.34 10.63
CA THR A 246 6.83 -25.93 10.03
C THR A 246 5.60 -25.12 10.39
N VAL A 247 5.49 -24.63 11.64
CA VAL A 247 4.39 -23.75 12.05
C VAL A 247 4.41 -22.45 11.26
N ALA A 248 5.59 -21.87 11.05
CA ALA A 248 5.75 -20.62 10.28
C ALA A 248 5.53 -20.83 8.77
N GLY A 249 6.23 -21.79 8.17
CA GLY A 249 6.34 -21.96 6.72
C GLY A 249 5.46 -23.05 6.08
N GLY A 250 4.89 -23.96 6.89
CA GLY A 250 4.19 -25.15 6.39
C GLY A 250 5.13 -26.32 6.09
N ASP A 251 4.59 -27.38 5.47
CA ASP A 251 5.32 -28.62 5.16
C ASP A 251 5.69 -28.78 3.68
N GLY A 252 5.20 -27.88 2.82
CA GLY A 252 5.38 -27.95 1.36
C GLY A 252 4.61 -29.08 0.66
N MET A 253 3.81 -29.87 1.38
CA MET A 253 3.02 -31.01 0.88
C MET A 253 1.51 -30.87 1.11
N GLY A 254 1.06 -29.70 1.56
CA GLY A 254 -0.36 -29.34 1.65
C GLY A 254 -0.75 -28.66 2.97
N ILE A 255 0.13 -28.68 3.97
CA ILE A 255 -0.05 -27.95 5.22
C ILE A 255 0.54 -26.56 5.07
N ARG A 256 -0.31 -25.56 5.21
CA ARG A 256 0.07 -24.15 5.18
C ARG A 256 0.62 -23.73 6.54
N GLY A 257 1.61 -22.85 6.53
CA GLY A 257 2.12 -22.21 7.75
C GLY A 257 1.33 -20.96 8.14
N VAL A 258 1.47 -20.51 9.38
CA VAL A 258 0.84 -19.30 9.90
C VAL A 258 1.26 -18.06 9.10
N ASN A 259 2.52 -17.98 8.65
CA ASN A 259 2.99 -16.82 7.86
C ASN A 259 2.32 -16.75 6.49
N ASP A 260 2.05 -17.91 5.87
CA ASP A 260 1.34 -18.01 4.60
C ASP A 260 -0.12 -17.55 4.74
N PHE A 261 -0.81 -17.97 5.81
CA PHE A 261 -2.14 -17.44 6.09
C PHE A 261 -2.15 -15.93 6.39
N ALA A 262 -1.15 -15.45 7.13
CA ALA A 262 -1.03 -14.06 7.52
C ALA A 262 -0.84 -13.14 6.31
N ILE A 263 0.05 -13.50 5.39
CA ILE A 263 0.29 -12.67 4.19
C ILE A 263 -0.96 -12.57 3.33
N ASP A 264 -1.69 -13.67 3.13
CA ASP A 264 -2.95 -13.67 2.36
C ASP A 264 -3.98 -12.74 2.99
N HIS A 265 -4.11 -12.80 4.33
CA HIS A 265 -5.07 -11.99 5.06
C HIS A 265 -4.75 -10.49 4.99
N LEU A 266 -3.46 -10.13 5.05
CA LEU A 266 -2.98 -8.75 4.93
C LEU A 266 -3.18 -8.22 3.50
N VAL A 267 -2.78 -8.98 2.49
CA VAL A 267 -2.84 -8.58 1.07
C VAL A 267 -4.28 -8.52 0.56
N ALA A 268 -5.16 -9.37 1.07
CA ALA A 268 -6.61 -9.29 0.80
C ALA A 268 -7.26 -8.01 1.37
N GLY A 269 -6.53 -7.21 2.14
CA GLY A 269 -7.00 -5.91 2.65
C GLY A 269 -7.91 -6.00 3.87
N HIS A 270 -7.89 -7.12 4.60
CA HIS A 270 -8.75 -7.33 5.77
C HIS A 270 -8.27 -6.62 7.04
N VAL A 271 -7.02 -6.13 7.05
CA VAL A 271 -6.38 -5.52 8.22
C VAL A 271 -5.99 -4.08 7.90
N GLN A 272 -6.37 -3.16 8.76
CA GLN A 272 -5.99 -1.75 8.68
C GLN A 272 -4.84 -1.40 9.62
N ARG A 273 -4.83 -2.02 10.79
CA ARG A 273 -3.77 -1.89 11.79
C ARG A 273 -3.54 -3.26 12.41
N ALA A 274 -2.28 -3.68 12.46
CA ALA A 274 -1.90 -5.01 12.96
C ALA A 274 -1.22 -4.99 14.34
N GLY A 275 -0.80 -3.82 14.83
CA GLY A 275 0.02 -3.73 16.05
C GLY A 275 1.40 -4.36 15.83
N LEU A 276 1.97 -4.94 16.88
CA LEU A 276 3.22 -5.69 16.80
C LEU A 276 2.91 -7.14 16.39
N LEU A 277 3.41 -7.57 15.24
CA LEU A 277 3.30 -8.95 14.78
C LEU A 277 4.62 -9.68 15.01
N MET A 278 4.67 -10.55 16.00
CA MET A 278 5.86 -11.30 16.40
C MET A 278 5.90 -12.63 15.65
N MET A 279 6.89 -12.82 14.78
CA MET A 279 6.92 -13.90 13.79
C MET A 279 8.17 -14.77 13.92
N ASP A 280 8.04 -16.05 13.56
CA ASP A 280 9.17 -16.93 13.26
C ASP A 280 9.46 -16.89 11.76
N PHE A 281 10.73 -16.78 11.37
CA PHE A 281 11.20 -16.83 9.99
C PHE A 281 10.41 -15.94 8.98
N PRO A 282 10.11 -14.66 9.27
CA PRO A 282 9.28 -13.86 8.37
C PRO A 282 9.97 -13.64 7.01
N GLY A 283 9.21 -13.89 5.93
CA GLY A 283 9.64 -13.59 4.56
C GLY A 283 9.48 -12.12 4.20
N ALA A 284 10.15 -11.72 3.11
CA ALA A 284 10.16 -10.35 2.58
C ALA A 284 8.75 -9.79 2.34
N GLY A 285 7.89 -10.54 1.65
CA GLY A 285 6.52 -10.12 1.38
C GLY A 285 5.65 -9.97 2.64
N LEU A 286 5.86 -10.78 3.69
CA LEU A 286 5.11 -10.66 4.94
C LEU A 286 5.55 -9.41 5.70
N ILE A 287 6.86 -9.15 5.78
CA ILE A 287 7.40 -7.90 6.34
C ILE A 287 6.81 -6.71 5.59
N ASP A 288 6.89 -6.72 4.26
CA ASP A 288 6.42 -5.64 3.39
C ASP A 288 4.91 -5.41 3.50
N ALA A 289 4.10 -6.47 3.61
CA ALA A 289 2.66 -6.37 3.79
C ALA A 289 2.29 -5.72 5.13
N ILE A 290 3.07 -5.95 6.19
CA ILE A 290 2.88 -5.28 7.48
C ILE A 290 3.32 -3.82 7.40
N LEU A 291 4.47 -3.53 6.77
CA LEU A 291 4.94 -2.16 6.55
C LEU A 291 3.94 -1.33 5.73
N ALA A 292 3.32 -1.95 4.73
CA ALA A 292 2.32 -1.34 3.86
C ALA A 292 1.14 -0.72 4.63
N LEU A 293 0.78 -1.30 5.79
CA LEU A 293 -0.31 -0.78 6.61
C LEU A 293 -0.03 0.61 7.15
N ASN A 294 1.23 1.03 7.27
CA ASN A 294 1.61 2.33 7.82
C ASN A 294 1.48 3.48 6.80
N PHE A 295 1.39 3.22 5.48
CA PHE A 295 1.22 4.30 4.49
C PHE A 295 -0.11 5.04 4.63
N ARG A 296 -1.13 4.42 5.24
CA ARG A 296 -2.40 5.08 5.56
C ARG A 296 -2.24 6.26 6.53
N LEU A 297 -1.13 6.31 7.26
CA LEU A 297 -0.82 7.38 8.22
C LEU A 297 -0.30 8.64 7.50
N LEU A 298 0.00 8.53 6.20
CA LEU A 298 0.37 9.67 5.36
C LEU A 298 -0.89 10.39 4.87
N SER A 299 -0.79 11.72 4.72
CA SER A 299 -1.82 12.47 3.99
C SER A 299 -1.96 11.94 2.56
N SER A 300 -3.20 11.86 2.06
CA SER A 300 -3.51 11.45 0.68
C SER A 300 -2.89 12.35 -0.38
N THR A 301 -2.48 13.57 -0.01
CA THR A 301 -1.80 14.53 -0.90
C THR A 301 -0.28 14.36 -0.95
N THR A 302 0.31 13.54 -0.09
CA THR A 302 1.76 13.33 -0.01
C THR A 302 2.22 12.39 -1.12
N TRP A 303 3.39 12.61 -1.72
CA TRP A 303 4.00 11.58 -2.55
C TRP A 303 4.33 10.34 -1.73
N LEU A 304 4.13 9.16 -2.30
CA LEU A 304 4.47 7.93 -1.60
C LEU A 304 5.99 7.73 -1.57
N PRO A 305 6.56 7.37 -0.40
CA PRO A 305 7.97 7.01 -0.24
C PRO A 305 8.45 5.91 -1.19
N GLU A 306 9.77 5.85 -1.41
CA GLU A 306 10.41 4.85 -2.28
C GLU A 306 10.17 3.41 -1.81
N ASP A 307 10.08 3.20 -0.49
CA ASP A 307 9.75 1.89 0.12
C ASP A 307 8.51 1.24 -0.50
N PHE A 308 7.51 2.05 -0.88
CA PHE A 308 6.29 1.53 -1.50
C PHE A 308 6.56 0.81 -2.83
N SER A 309 7.63 1.16 -3.54
CA SER A 309 8.02 0.48 -4.78
C SER A 309 8.45 -0.97 -4.53
N VAL A 310 9.30 -1.18 -3.51
CA VAL A 310 9.74 -2.52 -3.10
C VAL A 310 8.55 -3.33 -2.59
N ILE A 311 7.76 -2.73 -1.69
CA ILE A 311 6.56 -3.34 -1.10
C ILE A 311 5.55 -3.72 -2.18
N PHE A 312 5.30 -2.85 -3.17
CA PHE A 312 4.40 -3.14 -4.28
C PHE A 312 4.89 -4.33 -5.10
N ARG A 313 6.19 -4.40 -5.43
CA ARG A 313 6.77 -5.54 -6.15
C ARG A 313 6.59 -6.83 -5.35
N ASN A 314 7.04 -6.85 -4.09
CA ASN A 314 6.98 -8.04 -3.24
C ASN A 314 5.55 -8.49 -2.94
N THR A 315 4.61 -7.56 -2.79
CA THR A 315 3.19 -7.87 -2.63
C THR A 315 2.55 -8.37 -3.92
N ALA A 316 2.85 -7.75 -5.07
CA ALA A 316 2.45 -8.29 -6.37
C ALA A 316 2.98 -9.72 -6.54
N HIS A 317 4.12 -10.04 -5.92
CA HIS A 317 4.61 -11.39 -5.89
C HIS A 317 3.68 -12.37 -5.20
N THR A 318 2.98 -12.00 -4.13
CA THR A 318 2.15 -12.94 -3.36
C THR A 318 0.86 -13.36 -4.07
N ILE A 319 0.42 -12.59 -5.07
CA ILE A 319 -0.90 -12.75 -5.67
C ILE A 319 -0.82 -13.70 -6.87
N GLY A 320 -1.52 -14.83 -6.79
CA GLY A 320 -1.63 -15.83 -7.85
C GLY A 320 -2.91 -15.70 -8.69
N GLY A 321 -3.17 -16.71 -9.53
CA GLY A 321 -4.40 -16.82 -10.31
C GLY A 321 -4.34 -16.23 -11.72
N ASN A 322 -5.51 -16.06 -12.33
CA ASN A 322 -5.70 -15.39 -13.62
C ASN A 322 -5.61 -13.86 -13.48
N ALA A 323 -5.76 -13.12 -14.58
CA ALA A 323 -5.62 -11.66 -14.53
C ALA A 323 -6.63 -10.95 -13.63
N GLU A 324 -7.87 -11.44 -13.57
CA GLU A 324 -8.94 -10.84 -12.75
C GLU A 324 -8.66 -11.04 -11.26
N GLU A 325 -8.30 -12.25 -10.86
CA GLU A 325 -7.90 -12.56 -9.47
C GLU A 325 -6.70 -11.73 -9.04
N ARG A 326 -5.70 -11.61 -9.93
CA ARG A 326 -4.51 -10.78 -9.73
C ARG A 326 -4.83 -9.30 -9.58
N TRP A 327 -5.69 -8.79 -10.46
CA TRP A 327 -6.16 -7.41 -10.39
C TRP A 327 -6.94 -7.14 -9.11
N HIS A 328 -7.84 -8.03 -8.70
CA HIS A 328 -8.58 -7.91 -7.45
C HIS A 328 -7.64 -7.90 -6.23
N GLY A 329 -6.67 -8.82 -6.18
CA GLY A 329 -5.70 -8.90 -5.09
C GLY A 329 -4.90 -7.60 -4.94
N ILE A 330 -4.28 -7.13 -6.04
CA ILE A 330 -3.44 -5.93 -5.96
C ILE A 330 -4.29 -4.67 -5.72
N ARG A 331 -5.52 -4.65 -6.24
CA ARG A 331 -6.48 -3.57 -5.97
C ARG A 331 -6.85 -3.52 -4.49
N SER A 332 -7.23 -4.64 -3.89
CA SER A 332 -7.56 -4.72 -2.47
C SER A 332 -6.39 -4.26 -1.60
N PHE A 333 -5.18 -4.73 -1.91
CA PHE A 333 -3.96 -4.31 -1.24
C PHE A 333 -3.75 -2.79 -1.31
N VAL A 334 -3.68 -2.22 -2.51
CA VAL A 334 -3.35 -0.80 -2.72
C VAL A 334 -4.41 0.11 -2.10
N HIS A 335 -5.70 -0.20 -2.27
CA HIS A 335 -6.77 0.61 -1.68
C HIS A 335 -6.82 0.51 -0.16
N ASN A 336 -6.40 -0.61 0.42
CA ASN A 336 -6.30 -0.75 1.87
C ASN A 336 -5.06 -0.01 2.42
N ALA A 337 -3.89 -0.24 1.84
CA ALA A 337 -2.62 0.33 2.31
C ALA A 337 -2.56 1.86 2.11
N VAL A 338 -3.08 2.35 0.98
CA VAL A 338 -3.03 3.78 0.61
C VAL A 338 -4.42 4.27 0.19
N PRO A 339 -5.34 4.45 1.15
CA PRO A 339 -6.72 4.86 0.86
C PRO A 339 -6.81 6.33 0.43
N GLY A 340 -7.96 6.72 -0.12
CA GLY A 340 -8.27 8.12 -0.41
C GLY A 340 -7.57 8.71 -1.64
N ARG A 341 -7.07 7.87 -2.55
CA ARG A 341 -6.41 8.30 -3.79
C ARG A 341 -7.06 7.71 -5.04
N SER A 342 -6.87 8.37 -6.17
CA SER A 342 -7.38 7.96 -7.49
C SER A 342 -6.44 6.94 -8.14
N TRP A 343 -6.58 5.68 -7.78
CA TRP A 343 -5.73 4.57 -8.23
C TRP A 343 -6.23 3.92 -9.51
N HIS A 344 -5.40 3.93 -10.56
CA HIS A 344 -5.60 3.07 -11.72
C HIS A 344 -4.69 1.86 -11.62
N ILE A 345 -5.26 0.68 -11.78
CA ILE A 345 -4.59 -0.59 -11.51
C ILE A 345 -4.83 -1.54 -12.68
N ALA A 346 -3.80 -2.30 -13.06
CA ALA A 346 -3.91 -3.33 -14.08
C ALA A 346 -3.09 -4.57 -13.73
N ALA A 347 -3.57 -5.74 -14.13
CA ALA A 347 -2.82 -6.99 -14.18
C ALA A 347 -2.79 -7.46 -15.64
N LEU A 348 -1.60 -7.59 -16.22
CA LEU A 348 -1.39 -7.72 -17.65
C LEU A 348 -0.52 -8.93 -17.96
N LYS A 349 -1.07 -9.96 -18.60
CA LYS A 349 -0.25 -11.05 -19.14
C LYS A 349 0.56 -10.54 -20.36
N LYS A 350 1.75 -11.10 -20.60
CA LYS A 350 2.71 -10.75 -21.68
C LYS A 350 2.07 -10.37 -23.03
N SER A 351 2.85 -9.69 -23.87
CA SER A 351 2.41 -9.17 -25.18
C SER A 351 1.37 -8.05 -25.04
N TRP A 352 1.68 -7.09 -24.19
CA TRP A 352 0.95 -5.83 -24.01
C TRP A 352 1.88 -4.64 -24.22
N GLY A 353 1.31 -3.46 -24.45
CA GLY A 353 2.02 -2.20 -24.50
C GLY A 353 1.08 -1.08 -24.06
N GLY A 354 1.63 0.01 -23.54
CA GLY A 354 0.81 1.08 -22.98
C GLY A 354 1.47 2.44 -23.04
N TRP A 355 0.62 3.46 -23.05
CA TRP A 355 1.01 4.85 -22.81
C TRP A 355 0.10 5.40 -21.72
N ILE A 356 0.68 5.73 -20.58
CA ILE A 356 -0.07 6.08 -19.36
C ILE A 356 0.30 7.50 -18.95
N ASN A 357 -0.69 8.38 -18.86
CA ASN A 357 -0.53 9.67 -18.19
C ASN A 357 -0.82 9.47 -16.70
N HIS A 358 0.14 9.76 -15.84
CA HIS A 358 -0.05 9.71 -14.40
C HIS A 358 0.37 11.04 -13.74
N GLN A 359 -0.24 11.33 -12.60
CA GLN A 359 -0.02 12.55 -11.82
C GLN A 359 0.14 12.12 -10.38
N GLY A 360 1.34 11.66 -10.06
CA GLY A 360 1.60 10.91 -8.84
C GLY A 360 2.56 9.77 -9.11
N ASN A 361 2.70 8.89 -8.14
CA ASN A 361 3.56 7.72 -8.26
C ASN A 361 3.04 6.74 -9.34
N PHE A 362 3.97 6.02 -9.96
CA PHE A 362 3.73 4.92 -10.89
C PHE A 362 4.53 3.71 -10.41
N TYR A 363 3.86 2.56 -10.35
CA TYR A 363 4.44 1.30 -9.87
C TYR A 363 4.20 0.21 -10.89
N GLN A 364 5.20 -0.64 -11.03
CA GLN A 364 5.18 -1.79 -11.89
C GLN A 364 5.90 -2.95 -11.20
N SER A 365 5.30 -4.14 -11.25
CA SER A 365 5.94 -5.36 -10.77
C SER A 365 6.91 -5.93 -11.81
N ASP A 366 7.83 -6.79 -11.36
CA ASP A 366 8.50 -7.70 -12.27
C ASP A 366 7.49 -8.67 -12.92
N ALA A 367 7.90 -9.32 -14.01
CA ALA A 367 7.06 -10.31 -14.67
C ALA A 367 7.00 -11.61 -13.86
N MET A 368 5.80 -12.17 -13.73
CA MET A 368 5.53 -13.34 -12.90
C MET A 368 4.47 -14.23 -13.51
N ASP A 369 4.79 -15.48 -13.84
CA ASP A 369 3.88 -16.34 -14.58
C ASP A 369 3.35 -15.65 -15.86
N ASP A 370 4.23 -14.86 -16.50
CA ASP A 370 3.95 -13.94 -17.60
C ASP A 370 3.08 -12.70 -17.26
N TYR A 371 2.71 -12.45 -16.01
CA TYR A 371 1.92 -11.28 -15.59
C TYR A 371 2.77 -10.14 -15.06
N THR A 372 2.35 -8.91 -15.37
CA THR A 372 2.87 -7.67 -14.80
C THR A 372 1.71 -6.92 -14.15
N HIS A 373 1.92 -6.42 -12.94
CA HIS A 373 0.98 -5.52 -12.26
C HIS A 373 1.43 -4.08 -12.45
N ILE A 374 0.48 -3.19 -12.68
CA ILE A 374 0.71 -1.75 -12.74
C ILE A 374 -0.25 -1.08 -11.77
N ALA A 375 0.23 -0.09 -11.02
CA ALA A 375 -0.60 0.82 -10.25
C ALA A 375 -0.08 2.25 -10.40
N TYR A 376 -0.97 3.19 -10.73
CA TYR A 376 -0.59 4.59 -10.87
C TYR A 376 -1.66 5.53 -10.35
N LEU A 377 -1.20 6.70 -9.90
CA LEU A 377 -2.06 7.75 -9.38
C LEU A 377 -2.40 8.78 -10.44
N THR A 378 -3.65 9.26 -10.40
CA THR A 378 -4.12 10.41 -11.17
C THR A 378 -4.67 11.48 -10.22
N ARG A 379 -4.81 12.72 -10.69
CA ARG A 379 -5.42 13.79 -9.87
C ARG A 379 -6.87 13.47 -9.52
N SER A 380 -7.60 12.93 -10.50
CA SER A 380 -8.96 12.45 -10.35
C SER A 380 -9.24 11.42 -11.43
N VAL A 381 -10.22 10.55 -11.16
CA VAL A 381 -10.76 9.59 -12.14
C VAL A 381 -11.77 10.23 -13.11
N THR A 382 -12.01 11.54 -12.99
CA THR A 382 -13.03 12.27 -13.75
C THR A 382 -12.68 12.35 -15.23
N SER A 383 -13.59 11.85 -16.07
CA SER A 383 -13.61 12.02 -17.53
C SER A 383 -14.91 12.69 -17.94
N VAL A 384 -14.85 13.61 -18.90
CA VAL A 384 -16.04 14.34 -19.40
C VAL A 384 -16.51 13.84 -20.76
N VAL A 385 -15.65 13.14 -21.52
CA VAL A 385 -16.04 12.61 -22.83
C VAL A 385 -17.06 11.49 -22.62
N GLY A 386 -18.19 11.57 -23.34
CA GLY A 386 -19.23 10.54 -23.36
C GLY A 386 -18.68 9.19 -23.79
N ARG A 387 -19.23 8.10 -23.22
CA ARG A 387 -18.71 6.75 -23.44
C ARG A 387 -18.92 6.32 -24.89
N ASP A 388 -20.09 6.61 -25.44
CA ASP A 388 -20.44 6.20 -26.80
C ASP A 388 -19.69 7.06 -27.81
N PHE A 389 -19.60 8.37 -27.56
CA PHE A 389 -18.78 9.27 -28.37
C PHE A 389 -17.31 8.87 -28.39
N LEU A 390 -16.71 8.57 -27.23
CA LEU A 390 -15.33 8.09 -27.15
C LEU A 390 -15.15 6.77 -27.92
N SER A 391 -16.06 5.81 -27.71
CA SER A 391 -15.98 4.50 -28.37
C SER A 391 -16.06 4.63 -29.90
N ASN A 392 -16.93 5.49 -30.40
CA ASN A 392 -17.06 5.77 -31.83
C ASN A 392 -15.81 6.45 -32.39
N TYR A 393 -15.27 7.45 -31.69
CA TYR A 393 -14.01 8.10 -32.06
C TYR A 393 -12.87 7.09 -32.15
N VAL A 394 -12.66 6.29 -31.09
CA VAL A 394 -11.57 5.30 -31.04
C VAL A 394 -11.74 4.27 -32.16
N ARG A 395 -12.95 3.74 -32.38
CA ARG A 395 -13.22 2.79 -33.48
C ARG A 395 -12.80 3.34 -34.84
N GLY A 396 -13.09 4.61 -35.11
CA GLY A 396 -12.66 5.30 -36.33
C GLY A 396 -11.15 5.45 -36.47
N GLN A 397 -10.39 5.39 -35.38
CA GLN A 397 -8.92 5.50 -35.40
C GLN A 397 -8.21 4.17 -35.65
N LEU A 398 -8.82 3.03 -35.28
CA LEU A 398 -8.13 1.73 -35.19
C LEU A 398 -7.56 1.25 -36.54
N GLY A 399 -8.25 1.51 -37.65
CA GLY A 399 -7.80 1.10 -38.99
C GLY A 399 -6.50 1.78 -39.44
N GLY A 400 -6.16 2.93 -38.86
CA GLY A 400 -4.91 3.66 -39.16
C GLY A 400 -3.79 3.40 -38.16
N LEU A 401 -3.88 2.37 -37.31
CA LEU A 401 -2.85 2.01 -36.33
C LEU A 401 -2.00 0.84 -36.83
N SER A 402 -0.68 0.94 -36.70
CA SER A 402 0.29 -0.07 -37.15
C SER A 402 1.37 -0.33 -36.09
N GLY A 403 2.21 -1.34 -36.34
CA GLY A 403 3.27 -1.76 -35.41
C GLY A 403 2.77 -2.66 -34.28
N ASN A 404 3.60 -2.79 -33.24
CA ASN A 404 3.32 -3.62 -32.06
C ASN A 404 2.36 -2.90 -31.08
N ALA A 405 2.02 -3.55 -29.97
CA ALA A 405 1.10 -3.01 -28.96
C ALA A 405 1.54 -1.62 -28.43
N ALA A 406 2.84 -1.41 -28.22
CA ALA A 406 3.38 -0.14 -27.74
C ALA A 406 3.27 0.98 -28.80
N ASN A 407 3.61 0.70 -30.07
CA ASN A 407 3.45 1.67 -31.16
C ASN A 407 1.98 2.10 -31.34
N ARG A 408 1.06 1.14 -31.22
CA ARG A 408 -0.39 1.37 -31.31
C ARG A 408 -0.90 2.22 -30.15
N ALA A 409 -0.46 1.93 -28.93
CA ALA A 409 -0.81 2.69 -27.73
C ALA A 409 -0.38 4.16 -27.84
N LEU A 410 0.89 4.40 -28.20
CA LEU A 410 1.45 5.74 -28.41
C LEU A 410 0.68 6.52 -29.49
N THR A 411 0.46 5.91 -30.65
CA THR A 411 -0.23 6.59 -31.76
C THR A 411 -1.67 6.96 -31.39
N LEU A 412 -2.41 6.04 -30.77
CA LEU A 412 -3.79 6.29 -30.34
C LEU A 412 -3.86 7.34 -29.22
N HIS A 413 -2.94 7.28 -28.25
CA HIS A 413 -2.82 8.30 -27.20
C HIS A 413 -2.59 9.70 -27.78
N GLY A 414 -1.69 9.84 -28.76
CA GLY A 414 -1.42 11.12 -29.41
C GLY A 414 -2.66 11.71 -30.10
N ARG A 415 -3.46 10.86 -30.77
CA ARG A 415 -4.72 11.27 -31.41
C ARG A 415 -5.78 11.71 -30.39
N LEU A 416 -5.94 10.95 -29.30
CA LEU A 416 -6.84 11.31 -28.21
C LEU A 416 -6.45 12.63 -27.54
N SER A 417 -5.15 12.80 -27.26
CA SER A 417 -4.62 14.02 -26.64
C SER A 417 -4.78 15.24 -27.53
N ALA A 418 -4.65 15.08 -28.86
CA ALA A 418 -4.89 16.16 -29.81
C ALA A 418 -6.39 16.51 -29.91
N ARG A 419 -7.27 15.51 -29.89
CA ARG A 419 -8.72 15.72 -30.03
C ARG A 419 -9.39 16.23 -28.75
N PHE A 420 -8.89 15.82 -27.59
CA PHE A 420 -9.45 16.08 -26.26
C PHE A 420 -8.35 16.56 -25.29
N PRO A 421 -7.76 17.75 -25.53
CA PRO A 421 -6.60 18.24 -24.78
C PRO A 421 -6.91 18.66 -23.34
N PHE A 422 -8.19 18.78 -23.00
CA PHE A 422 -8.67 19.22 -21.68
C PHE A 422 -8.68 18.11 -20.62
N GLN A 423 -8.36 16.87 -20.98
CA GLN A 423 -8.22 15.76 -20.03
C GLN A 423 -7.00 14.89 -20.39
N SER A 424 -6.55 14.09 -19.42
CA SER A 424 -5.46 13.15 -19.63
C SER A 424 -5.98 11.80 -20.12
N TRP A 425 -5.12 11.10 -20.84
CA TRP A 425 -5.45 9.80 -21.44
C TRP A 425 -4.42 8.75 -21.06
N SER A 426 -4.93 7.55 -20.78
CA SER A 426 -4.14 6.33 -20.65
C SER A 426 -4.67 5.30 -21.65
N VAL A 427 -3.76 4.71 -22.42
CA VAL A 427 -4.07 3.72 -23.46
C VAL A 427 -3.27 2.46 -23.19
N LEU A 428 -3.96 1.35 -22.97
CA LEU A 428 -3.37 0.01 -22.88
C LEU A 428 -3.79 -0.81 -24.10
N VAL A 429 -2.85 -1.53 -24.68
CA VAL A 429 -3.07 -2.37 -25.86
C VAL A 429 -2.54 -3.77 -25.57
N LYS A 430 -3.35 -4.79 -25.86
CA LYS A 430 -3.03 -6.21 -25.66
C LYS A 430 -3.13 -6.96 -26.97
N GLN A 431 -2.13 -7.80 -27.28
CA GLN A 431 -2.13 -8.71 -28.44
C GLN A 431 -2.67 -10.11 -28.03
N SER A 432 -3.48 -10.71 -28.91
CA SER A 432 -4.28 -11.97 -28.83
C SER A 432 -3.59 -13.20 -28.19
N PRO A 433 -4.35 -14.19 -27.61
CA PRO A 433 -5.81 -14.26 -27.48
C PRO A 433 -6.32 -13.53 -26.25
N GLY A 434 -7.00 -12.41 -26.49
CA GLY A 434 -7.51 -11.49 -25.48
C GLY A 434 -8.87 -11.92 -24.92
N GLY A 435 -8.98 -11.85 -23.61
CA GLY A 435 -10.17 -11.99 -22.77
C GLY A 435 -9.81 -11.49 -21.37
N LEU A 436 -10.79 -11.15 -20.53
CA LEU A 436 -10.53 -10.61 -19.17
C LEU A 436 -9.75 -11.59 -18.28
N SER A 437 -9.72 -12.88 -18.61
CA SER A 437 -8.87 -13.88 -17.95
C SER A 437 -7.36 -13.65 -18.17
N ASN A 438 -6.96 -12.89 -19.20
CA ASN A 438 -5.56 -12.62 -19.58
C ASN A 438 -5.09 -11.19 -19.27
N TRP A 439 -6.02 -10.27 -18.99
CA TRP A 439 -5.71 -8.94 -18.47
C TRP A 439 -6.94 -8.34 -17.80
N ALA A 440 -6.74 -7.61 -16.72
CA ALA A 440 -7.80 -6.89 -16.02
C ALA A 440 -7.28 -5.51 -15.59
N TYR A 441 -8.15 -4.52 -15.57
CA TYR A 441 -7.78 -3.14 -15.28
C TYR A 441 -8.94 -2.35 -14.68
N SER A 442 -8.63 -1.25 -13.97
CA SER A 442 -9.63 -0.35 -13.38
C SER A 442 -10.38 0.42 -14.47
N ASP A 443 -11.69 0.21 -14.62
CA ASP A 443 -12.56 1.05 -15.46
C ASP A 443 -13.53 1.86 -14.60
N TYR A 444 -13.59 3.17 -14.83
CA TYR A 444 -14.47 4.12 -14.14
C TYR A 444 -15.74 4.46 -14.94
N GLY A 445 -16.05 3.68 -15.99
CA GLY A 445 -17.35 3.70 -16.68
C GLY A 445 -17.44 4.66 -17.87
N ARG A 446 -16.38 5.43 -18.16
CA ARG A 446 -16.29 6.33 -19.33
C ARG A 446 -15.08 6.00 -20.24
N GLY A 447 -14.51 4.81 -20.10
CA GLY A 447 -13.47 4.32 -21.00
C GLY A 447 -14.04 3.72 -22.29
N ALA A 448 -13.16 3.43 -23.25
CA ALA A 448 -13.48 2.64 -24.42
C ALA A 448 -12.68 1.33 -24.42
N HIS A 449 -13.38 0.22 -24.66
CA HIS A 449 -12.80 -1.11 -24.77
C HIS A 449 -13.20 -1.75 -26.10
N LEU A 450 -12.23 -1.89 -27.01
CA LEU A 450 -12.49 -2.25 -28.41
C LEU A 450 -11.42 -3.22 -28.91
N SER A 451 -11.80 -4.13 -29.80
CA SER A 451 -10.86 -5.02 -30.49
C SER A 451 -10.83 -4.71 -31.98
N SER A 452 -9.64 -4.83 -32.58
CA SER A 452 -9.42 -4.70 -34.03
C SER A 452 -8.24 -5.58 -34.44
N GLY A 453 -8.51 -6.55 -35.31
CA GLY A 453 -7.56 -7.62 -35.61
C GLY A 453 -7.17 -8.37 -34.33
N ASP A 454 -5.87 -8.63 -34.17
CA ASP A 454 -5.31 -9.33 -33.00
C ASP A 454 -5.10 -8.45 -31.77
N TYR A 455 -5.60 -7.21 -31.77
CA TYR A 455 -5.35 -6.24 -30.70
C TYR A 455 -6.63 -5.84 -30.00
N THR A 456 -6.57 -5.74 -28.68
CA THR A 456 -7.61 -5.15 -27.83
C THR A 456 -7.06 -3.90 -27.16
N TYR A 457 -7.86 -2.84 -27.15
CA TYR A 457 -7.51 -1.49 -26.71
C TYR A 457 -8.39 -1.13 -25.51
N ALA A 458 -7.77 -0.72 -24.41
CA ALA A 458 -8.42 -0.12 -23.26
C ALA A 458 -7.97 1.34 -23.18
N VAL A 459 -8.91 2.26 -23.39
CA VAL A 459 -8.70 3.71 -23.40
C VAL A 459 -9.42 4.30 -22.21
N GLN A 460 -8.70 5.08 -21.40
CA GLN A 460 -9.25 5.74 -20.23
C GLN A 460 -8.96 7.23 -20.27
N GLY A 461 -10.02 8.02 -20.15
CA GLY A 461 -9.93 9.43 -19.84
C GLY A 461 -9.91 9.64 -18.34
N HIS A 462 -9.12 10.60 -17.86
CA HIS A 462 -9.10 10.96 -16.44
C HIS A 462 -8.55 12.37 -16.26
N SER A 463 -8.69 12.91 -15.06
CA SER A 463 -8.12 14.20 -14.68
C SER A 463 -8.51 15.34 -15.62
N ALA A 464 -9.80 15.38 -15.99
CA ALA A 464 -10.38 16.50 -16.71
C ALA A 464 -10.08 17.83 -16.01
N SER A 465 -9.85 18.87 -16.82
CA SER A 465 -9.62 20.23 -16.36
C SER A 465 -10.87 20.80 -15.72
N GLU A 466 -10.71 21.74 -14.80
CA GLU A 466 -11.88 22.47 -14.31
C GLU A 466 -12.40 23.42 -15.40
N GLY A 467 -13.70 23.71 -15.37
CA GLY A 467 -14.38 24.57 -16.35
C GLY A 467 -15.79 24.10 -16.67
N VAL A 468 -16.34 24.63 -17.75
CA VAL A 468 -17.69 24.29 -18.24
C VAL A 468 -17.56 23.55 -19.56
N TYR A 469 -18.24 22.42 -19.69
CA TYR A 469 -18.28 21.61 -20.90
C TYR A 469 -19.68 21.65 -21.48
N LEU A 470 -19.77 21.98 -22.77
CA LEU A 470 -21.01 21.95 -23.53
C LEU A 470 -21.02 20.69 -24.38
N HIS A 471 -22.12 19.94 -24.35
CA HIS A 471 -22.29 18.68 -25.07
C HIS A 471 -23.43 18.78 -26.07
N GLU A 472 -23.22 18.20 -27.24
CA GLU A 472 -24.14 18.25 -28.39
C GLU A 472 -25.42 17.47 -28.13
N HIS A 473 -25.33 16.35 -27.40
CA HIS A 473 -26.48 15.54 -27.05
C HIS A 473 -26.76 15.60 -25.54
N SER A 474 -27.96 15.17 -25.16
CA SER A 474 -28.30 14.91 -23.77
C SER A 474 -27.46 13.75 -23.21
N GLY A 475 -27.38 13.63 -21.89
CA GLY A 475 -26.61 12.57 -21.24
C GLY A 475 -25.09 12.69 -21.41
N PHE A 476 -24.58 13.87 -21.76
CA PHE A 476 -23.14 14.17 -21.93
C PHE A 476 -22.48 13.47 -23.13
N GLU A 477 -23.27 13.18 -24.17
CA GLU A 477 -22.83 12.54 -25.40
C GLU A 477 -22.68 13.53 -26.57
N GLY A 478 -22.18 13.03 -27.69
CA GLY A 478 -21.93 13.83 -28.89
C GLY A 478 -20.65 14.66 -28.80
N ASN A 479 -20.47 15.54 -29.78
CA ASN A 479 -19.35 16.47 -29.76
C ASN A 479 -19.41 17.35 -28.50
N LEU A 480 -18.23 17.81 -28.06
CA LEU A 480 -18.13 18.68 -26.89
C LEU A 480 -17.07 19.75 -27.06
N VAL A 481 -17.29 20.87 -26.37
CA VAL A 481 -16.32 21.96 -26.22
C VAL A 481 -16.09 22.24 -24.73
N TRP A 482 -14.83 22.48 -24.37
CA TRP A 482 -14.42 22.92 -23.03
C TRP A 482 -14.23 24.43 -23.00
N LEU A 483 -14.82 25.08 -22.01
CA LEU A 483 -14.72 26.50 -21.75
C LEU A 483 -13.94 26.73 -20.45
N GLY A 484 -12.76 27.36 -20.57
CA GLY A 484 -11.96 27.83 -19.44
C GLY A 484 -12.37 29.23 -18.93
N GLY A 485 -13.32 29.87 -19.59
CA GLY A 485 -13.81 31.22 -19.28
C GLY A 485 -15.00 31.60 -20.16
N SER A 486 -15.55 32.80 -19.94
CA SER A 486 -16.71 33.30 -20.68
C SER A 486 -16.46 33.37 -22.19
N VAL A 487 -17.46 32.99 -22.97
CA VAL A 487 -17.48 33.09 -24.43
C VAL A 487 -18.69 33.89 -24.86
N GLY A 488 -18.45 35.07 -25.43
CA GLY A 488 -19.50 35.97 -25.90
C GLY A 488 -20.20 35.47 -27.18
N ASP A 489 -19.58 34.63 -27.98
CA ASP A 489 -20.16 34.10 -29.21
C ASP A 489 -19.65 32.67 -29.49
N LEU A 490 -20.53 31.69 -29.37
CA LEU A 490 -20.20 30.27 -29.54
C LEU A 490 -19.87 29.88 -30.98
N ARG A 491 -20.13 30.75 -31.97
CA ARG A 491 -19.68 30.52 -33.35
C ARG A 491 -18.15 30.48 -33.42
N GLY A 492 -17.46 31.26 -32.59
CA GLY A 492 -16.00 31.29 -32.51
C GLY A 492 -15.38 29.97 -32.03
N VAL A 493 -16.17 29.08 -31.41
CA VAL A 493 -15.74 27.76 -30.96
C VAL A 493 -16.51 26.62 -31.65
N GLY A 494 -17.31 26.94 -32.69
CA GLY A 494 -18.05 25.96 -33.48
C GLY A 494 -19.16 25.23 -32.72
N PHE A 495 -19.78 25.86 -31.73
CA PHE A 495 -20.79 25.23 -30.85
C PHE A 495 -22.08 26.05 -30.69
N ASN A 496 -22.34 26.94 -31.64
CA ASN A 496 -23.53 27.80 -31.64
C ASN A 496 -24.78 26.98 -31.94
N ASP A 497 -25.81 27.07 -31.10
CA ASP A 497 -27.09 26.38 -31.30
C ASP A 497 -26.93 24.85 -31.41
N VAL A 498 -26.02 24.29 -30.59
CA VAL A 498 -25.72 22.84 -30.54
C VAL A 498 -25.96 22.23 -29.16
N LEU A 499 -26.06 23.05 -28.11
CA LEU A 499 -26.05 22.58 -26.73
C LEU A 499 -27.28 21.74 -26.37
N SER A 500 -27.04 20.57 -25.77
CA SER A 500 -28.09 19.72 -25.18
C SER A 500 -27.81 19.24 -23.75
N SER A 501 -26.56 19.22 -23.30
CA SER A 501 -26.22 18.99 -21.89
C SER A 501 -24.95 19.71 -21.46
N VAL A 502 -24.82 20.00 -20.16
CA VAL A 502 -23.72 20.80 -19.60
C VAL A 502 -23.04 20.04 -18.48
N THR A 503 -21.71 19.93 -18.50
CA THR A 503 -20.93 19.50 -17.33
C THR A 503 -20.22 20.70 -16.71
N VAL A 504 -20.37 20.90 -15.39
CA VAL A 504 -19.65 21.95 -14.64
C VAL A 504 -18.65 21.27 -13.71
N LEU A 505 -17.35 21.49 -13.93
CA LEU A 505 -16.28 20.95 -13.09
C LEU A 505 -15.55 22.08 -12.36
N GLY A 506 -15.48 22.00 -11.04
CA GLY A 506 -14.89 23.04 -10.19
C GLY A 506 -15.91 24.11 -9.76
N PRO A 507 -15.45 25.16 -9.05
CA PRO A 507 -16.32 26.14 -8.42
C PRO A 507 -16.76 27.21 -9.43
N TYR A 508 -17.55 26.82 -10.44
CA TYR A 508 -18.07 27.74 -11.46
C TYR A 508 -19.59 27.85 -11.41
N GLN A 509 -20.08 29.03 -11.75
CA GLN A 509 -21.44 29.28 -12.15
C GLN A 509 -21.42 29.73 -13.61
N ALA A 510 -22.19 29.03 -14.44
CA ALA A 510 -22.33 29.28 -15.86
C ALA A 510 -23.70 29.91 -16.14
N THR A 511 -23.72 31.05 -16.83
CA THR A 511 -24.93 31.67 -17.39
C THR A 511 -24.94 31.46 -18.88
N LEU A 512 -25.92 30.75 -19.41
CA LEU A 512 -26.02 30.37 -20.82
C LEU A 512 -27.19 31.11 -21.45
N CYS A 513 -26.97 31.78 -22.58
CA CYS A 513 -27.92 32.69 -23.20
C CYS A 513 -28.21 32.35 -24.67
N GLU A 514 -29.44 32.64 -25.10
CA GLU A 514 -29.91 32.30 -26.46
C GLU A 514 -29.18 33.03 -27.58
N HIS A 515 -28.69 34.22 -27.31
CA HIS A 515 -28.06 35.06 -28.32
C HIS A 515 -26.62 35.36 -27.95
N ALA A 516 -25.84 35.77 -28.96
CA ALA A 516 -24.49 36.26 -28.73
C ALA A 516 -24.48 37.46 -27.76
N ASN A 517 -23.32 37.70 -27.16
CA ASN A 517 -23.03 38.78 -26.23
C ASN A 517 -23.93 38.79 -24.98
N LEU A 518 -24.25 37.60 -24.45
CA LEU A 518 -25.00 37.42 -23.20
C LEU A 518 -26.38 38.08 -23.24
N SER A 519 -27.10 37.93 -24.36
CA SER A 519 -28.41 38.53 -24.60
C SER A 519 -29.49 37.48 -24.89
N GLY A 520 -30.76 37.90 -24.92
CA GLY A 520 -31.91 37.00 -25.03
C GLY A 520 -32.29 36.38 -23.69
N ARG A 521 -33.00 35.25 -23.73
CA ARG A 521 -33.27 34.48 -22.50
C ARG A 521 -31.97 33.83 -22.04
N CYS A 522 -31.79 33.73 -20.72
CA CYS A 522 -30.66 33.00 -20.14
C CYS A 522 -31.11 32.08 -19.02
N PHE A 523 -30.36 31.01 -18.79
CA PHE A 523 -30.45 30.21 -17.57
C PHE A 523 -29.07 30.14 -16.91
N THR A 524 -29.05 29.88 -15.60
CA THR A 524 -27.82 29.78 -14.82
C THR A 524 -27.74 28.42 -14.15
N THR A 525 -26.56 27.81 -14.14
CA THR A 525 -26.28 26.58 -13.40
C THR A 525 -24.89 26.60 -12.77
N SER A 526 -24.77 26.00 -11.58
CA SER A 526 -23.48 25.62 -10.98
C SER A 526 -23.31 24.09 -10.91
N GLN A 527 -24.29 23.35 -11.42
CA GLN A 527 -24.34 21.90 -11.42
C GLN A 527 -24.32 21.38 -12.86
N THR A 528 -23.90 20.13 -13.01
CA THR A 528 -24.00 19.37 -14.24
C THR A 528 -25.47 19.10 -14.57
N VAL A 529 -25.88 19.37 -15.82
CA VAL A 529 -27.25 19.28 -16.32
C VAL A 529 -27.28 18.28 -17.48
N SER A 530 -27.92 17.11 -17.28
CA SER A 530 -27.97 16.04 -18.28
C SER A 530 -28.88 16.32 -19.46
N ASP A 531 -29.84 17.25 -19.30
CA ASP A 531 -30.73 17.72 -20.34
C ASP A 531 -31.08 19.19 -20.04
N VAL A 532 -30.63 20.10 -20.91
CA VAL A 532 -30.83 21.54 -20.72
C VAL A 532 -32.31 21.94 -20.79
N ASN A 533 -33.21 21.14 -21.36
CA ASN A 533 -34.63 21.42 -21.33
C ASN A 533 -35.24 21.38 -19.92
N ALA A 534 -34.56 20.74 -18.96
CA ALA A 534 -34.96 20.77 -17.56
C ALA A 534 -34.71 22.13 -16.89
N MET A 535 -33.98 23.03 -17.55
CA MET A 535 -33.65 24.34 -17.00
C MET A 535 -34.82 25.32 -17.12
N PRO A 536 -34.96 26.26 -16.17
CA PRO A 536 -36.00 27.28 -16.22
C PRO A 536 -35.99 28.07 -17.53
N GLY A 537 -37.16 28.46 -18.01
CA GLY A 537 -37.31 29.32 -19.17
C GLY A 537 -37.80 28.61 -20.44
N GLY A 538 -37.78 27.28 -20.55
CA GLY A 538 -38.36 26.53 -21.67
C GLY A 538 -37.36 25.61 -22.37
N ALA A 539 -37.70 25.04 -23.53
CA ALA A 539 -36.79 24.15 -24.24
C ALA A 539 -35.54 24.90 -24.72
N TRP A 540 -34.36 24.41 -24.32
CA TRP A 540 -33.03 24.99 -24.49
C TRP A 540 -32.13 24.26 -25.49
N HIS A 541 -32.52 23.05 -25.94
CA HIS A 541 -31.79 22.36 -27.00
C HIS A 541 -31.54 23.28 -28.18
N ASP A 542 -30.30 23.29 -28.66
CA ASP A 542 -29.90 23.93 -29.91
C ASP A 542 -30.23 25.42 -29.97
N LYS A 543 -30.19 26.11 -28.81
CA LYS A 543 -30.51 27.55 -28.73
C LYS A 543 -29.45 28.42 -28.11
N VAL A 544 -28.46 27.84 -27.42
CA VAL A 544 -27.46 28.64 -26.70
C VAL A 544 -26.40 29.14 -27.67
N SER A 545 -26.16 30.46 -27.63
CA SER A 545 -25.19 31.17 -28.48
C SER A 545 -24.10 31.90 -27.68
N SER A 546 -24.23 32.05 -26.35
CA SER A 546 -23.18 32.61 -25.50
C SER A 546 -23.19 32.08 -24.07
N VAL A 547 -22.03 32.12 -23.40
CA VAL A 547 -21.84 31.63 -22.03
C VAL A 547 -20.99 32.61 -21.22
N SER A 548 -21.50 33.04 -20.06
CA SER A 548 -20.71 33.73 -19.04
C SER A 548 -20.32 32.75 -17.94
N MET A 549 -19.08 32.82 -17.47
CA MET A 549 -18.56 31.99 -16.40
C MET A 549 -18.04 32.86 -15.26
N THR A 550 -18.53 32.59 -14.05
CA THR A 550 -18.07 33.24 -12.81
C THR A 550 -17.61 32.19 -11.82
N ARG A 551 -16.41 32.36 -11.25
CA ARG A 551 -15.88 31.45 -10.22
C ARG A 551 -16.52 31.80 -8.87
N THR A 552 -17.09 30.82 -8.18
CA THR A 552 -17.92 30.99 -6.96
C THR A 552 -17.19 30.65 -5.65
N GLY A 553 -15.87 30.41 -5.68
CA GLY A 553 -15.05 30.08 -4.51
C GLY A 553 -13.73 30.87 -4.43
N PRO A 554 -13.02 30.82 -3.28
CA PRO A 554 -11.73 31.52 -3.10
C PRO A 554 -10.70 31.03 -4.12
N ARG A 555 -9.80 31.95 -4.52
CA ARG A 555 -8.81 31.72 -5.58
C ARG A 555 -7.86 30.59 -5.27
#